data_AF-A0A7W0LHM8-F1
#
_entry.id   AF-A0A7W0LHM8-F1
#
_cell.length_a   1.000
_cell.length_b   1.000
_cell.length_c   1.000
_cell.angle_alpha   90.00
_cell.angle_beta   90.00
_cell.angle_gamma   90.00
#
_symmetry.space_group_name_H-M   'P 1'
#
loop_
_entity.id
_entity.type
_entity.pdbx_description
1 polymer ?
#
loop_
_entity_poly.entity_id
_entity_poly.type
_entity_poly.pdbx_seq_one_letter_code
_entity_poly.pdbx_strand_id
1 'polypeptide(L)' 'PDAIYASERTLGHLARVFRVDLTTGRRQPLGELGLRDPAGSPVLTQSFLSRDGRHYAYHAIRAPSDLFLIDHAGR' A
#
# COMPACT_ATOMS: atom_id res chain seq x y z
N PRO A 1 -3.85 -4.46 -25.84
CA PRO A 1 -3.74 -5.38 -24.69
C PRO A 1 -5.05 -5.47 -23.93
N ASP A 2 -5.58 -6.70 -23.82
CA ASP A 2 -6.89 -7.02 -23.20
C ASP A 2 -6.80 -7.15 -21.68
N ALA A 3 -5.72 -6.62 -21.08
CA ALA A 3 -5.55 -6.60 -19.64
C ALA A 3 -4.90 -5.31 -19.17
N ILE A 4 -5.18 -4.95 -17.91
CA ILE A 4 -4.49 -3.90 -17.17
C ILE A 4 -4.00 -4.45 -15.83
N TYR A 5 -3.08 -3.72 -15.21
CA TYR A 5 -2.63 -4.00 -13.85
C TYR A 5 -3.21 -2.95 -12.92
N ALA A 6 -3.71 -3.40 -11.77
CA ALA A 6 -4.34 -2.54 -10.78
C ALA A 6 -3.93 -2.97 -9.38
N SER A 7 -3.98 -2.03 -8.44
CA SER A 7 -3.78 -2.30 -7.02
C SER A 7 -5.06 -1.98 -6.25
N GLU A 8 -5.20 -2.63 -5.09
CA GLU A 8 -6.23 -2.28 -4.13
C GLU A 8 -5.94 -0.91 -3.51
N ARG A 9 -6.99 -0.12 -3.31
CA ARG A 9 -6.91 1.10 -2.51
C ARG A 9 -6.96 0.70 -1.04
N THR A 10 -5.80 0.65 -0.42
CA THR A 10 -5.64 0.30 1.00
C THR A 10 -4.92 1.40 1.76
N LEU A 11 -5.37 1.65 2.98
CA LEU A 11 -4.62 2.35 4.04
C LEU A 11 -4.00 1.27 4.93
N GLY A 12 -2.78 0.84 4.60
CA GLY A 12 -2.12 -0.27 5.26
C GLY A 12 -0.67 -0.43 4.81
N HIS A 13 0.01 -1.47 5.27
CA HIS A 13 1.43 -1.69 4.94
C HIS A 13 1.65 -2.32 3.56
N LEU A 14 0.62 -2.95 3.01
CA LEU A 14 0.66 -3.70 1.75
C LEU A 14 -0.58 -3.37 0.92
N ALA A 15 -0.41 -3.31 -0.40
CA ALA A 15 -1.49 -3.19 -1.37
C ALA A 15 -1.49 -4.41 -2.29
N ARG A 16 -2.62 -5.11 -2.39
CA ARG A 16 -2.76 -6.26 -3.30
C ARG A 16 -2.74 -5.80 -4.76
N VAL A 17 -2.04 -6.53 -5.60
CA VAL A 17 -1.92 -6.27 -7.04
C VAL A 17 -2.66 -7.35 -7.84
N PHE A 18 -3.37 -6.92 -8.87
CA PHE A 18 -4.17 -7.76 -9.74
C PHE A 18 -3.85 -7.49 -11.21
N ARG A 19 -3.87 -8.53 -12.02
CA ARG A 19 -4.11 -8.43 -13.47
C ARG A 19 -5.61 -8.48 -13.71
N VAL A 20 -6.15 -7.49 -14.39
CA VAL A 20 -7.57 -7.41 -14.73
C VAL A 20 -7.71 -7.65 -16.21
N ASP A 21 -8.42 -8.72 -16.57
CA ASP A 21 -8.87 -8.94 -17.94
C ASP A 21 -9.98 -7.93 -18.27
N LEU A 22 -9.78 -7.13 -19.31
CA LEU A 22 -10.69 -6.03 -19.67
C LEU A 22 -11.95 -6.52 -20.38
N THR A 23 -11.92 -7.71 -20.99
CA THR A 23 -13.06 -8.28 -21.70
C THR A 23 -14.05 -8.94 -20.73
N THR A 24 -13.53 -9.59 -19.69
CA THR A 24 -14.31 -10.39 -18.74
C THR A 24 -14.42 -9.75 -17.36
N GLY A 25 -13.61 -8.73 -17.06
CA GLY A 25 -13.50 -8.12 -15.74
C GLY A 25 -12.83 -9.01 -14.69
N ARG A 26 -12.37 -10.21 -15.06
CA ARG A 26 -11.77 -11.16 -14.12
C ARG A 26 -10.47 -10.62 -13.55
N ARG A 27 -10.33 -10.71 -12.23
CA ARG A 27 -9.12 -10.30 -11.49
C ARG A 27 -8.30 -11.53 -11.14
N GLN A 28 -7.06 -11.56 -11.60
CA GLN A 28 -6.06 -12.54 -11.19
C GLN A 28 -5.14 -11.89 -10.17
N PRO A 29 -5.06 -12.40 -8.92
CA PRO A 29 -4.11 -11.89 -7.94
C PRO A 29 -2.68 -12.22 -8.37
N LEU A 30 -1.78 -11.24 -8.26
CA LEU A 30 -0.38 -11.38 -8.64
C LEU A 30 0.57 -11.29 -7.45
N GLY A 31 0.16 -10.63 -6.36
CA GLY A 31 0.97 -10.46 -5.17
C GLY A 31 0.63 -9.17 -4.44
N GLU A 32 1.59 -8.68 -3.67
CA GLU A 32 1.46 -7.51 -2.82
C GLU A 32 2.60 -6.53 -3.05
N LEU A 33 2.29 -5.25 -2.90
CA LEU A 33 3.19 -4.13 -3.10
C LEU A 33 3.31 -3.36 -1.79
N GLY A 34 4.54 -3.10 -1.36
CA GLY A 34 4.81 -2.29 -0.18
C GLY A 34 6.28 -2.12 0.09
N LEU A 35 6.58 -1.46 1.20
CA LEU A 35 7.94 -1.22 1.64
C LEU A 35 8.58 -2.54 2.10
N ARG A 36 9.80 -2.80 1.62
CA ARG A 36 10.56 -4.01 1.99
C ARG A 36 10.93 -4.03 3.47
N ASP A 37 11.17 -2.85 4.06
CA ASP A 37 11.42 -2.68 5.49
C ASP A 37 10.20 -2.02 6.15
N PRO A 38 9.47 -2.73 7.04
CA PRO A 38 8.34 -2.17 7.77
C PRO A 38 8.76 -1.33 8.98
N ALA A 39 10.07 -1.14 9.25
CA ALA A 39 10.54 -0.35 10.37
C ALA A 39 9.96 1.08 10.34
N GLY A 40 9.34 1.49 11.45
CA GLY A 40 8.69 2.79 11.57
C GLY A 40 7.24 2.85 11.13
N SER A 41 6.58 1.70 10.91
CA SER A 41 5.16 1.59 10.61
C SER A 41 4.69 2.50 9.45
N PRO A 42 5.33 2.41 8.27
CA PRO A 42 4.94 3.24 7.14
C PRO A 42 3.60 2.75 6.57
N VAL A 43 2.70 3.69 6.30
CA VAL A 43 1.38 3.41 5.70
C VAL A 43 1.42 3.76 4.23
N LEU A 44 1.13 2.79 3.35
CA LEU A 44 0.82 3.08 1.95
C LEU A 44 -0.50 3.85 1.89
N THR A 45 -0.46 5.01 1.26
CA THR A 45 -1.64 5.86 1.08
C THR A 45 -2.17 5.78 -0.34
N GLN A 46 -1.27 5.57 -1.32
CA GLN A 46 -1.60 5.46 -2.73
C GLN A 46 -0.61 4.53 -3.43
N SER A 47 -1.10 3.83 -4.45
CA SER A 47 -0.29 3.07 -5.40
C SER A 47 -0.81 3.29 -6.82
N PHE A 48 0.12 3.40 -7.76
CA PHE A 48 -0.13 3.62 -9.17
C PHE A 48 0.64 2.55 -9.96
N LEU A 49 -0.04 1.90 -10.90
CA LEU A 49 0.58 0.95 -11.82
C LEU A 49 0.42 1.44 -13.25
N SER A 50 1.45 1.23 -14.07
CA SER A 50 1.32 1.41 -15.51
C SER A 50 0.35 0.38 -16.08
N ARG A 51 -0.28 0.72 -17.22
CA ARG A 51 -1.26 -0.17 -17.87
C ARG A 51 -0.70 -1.58 -18.13
N ASP A 52 0.57 -1.67 -18.48
CA ASP A 52 1.29 -2.92 -18.78
C ASP A 52 1.93 -3.58 -17.54
N GLY A 53 1.81 -2.97 -16.36
CA GLY A 53 2.36 -3.49 -15.10
C GLY A 53 3.88 -3.44 -14.98
N ARG A 54 4.59 -2.83 -15.95
CA ARG A 54 6.07 -2.78 -15.95
C ARG A 54 6.63 -1.75 -14.97
N HIS A 55 5.84 -0.73 -14.63
CA HIS A 55 6.23 0.33 -13.72
C HIS A 55 5.16 0.50 -12.65
N TYR A 56 5.61 0.86 -11.45
CA TYR A 56 4.74 1.23 -10.36
C TYR A 56 5.34 2.39 -9.58
N ALA A 57 4.47 3.17 -8.96
CA ALA A 57 4.84 4.17 -7.98
C ALA A 57 3.91 4.03 -6.78
N TYR A 58 4.40 4.35 -5.60
CA TYR A 58 3.58 4.39 -4.40
C TYR A 58 3.95 5.59 -3.54
N HIS A 59 2.98 6.06 -2.77
CA HIS A 59 3.16 7.08 -1.75
C HIS A 59 2.97 6.44 -0.39
N ALA A 60 4.00 6.52 0.44
CA ALA A 60 3.97 6.03 1.80
C ALA A 60 4.28 7.16 2.78
N ILE A 61 3.55 7.20 3.89
CA ILE A 61 3.78 8.14 4.99
C ILE A 61 4.31 7.39 6.19
N ARG A 62 5.24 8.00 6.92
CA ARG A 62 5.74 7.49 8.20
C ARG A 62 5.15 8.36 9.30
N ALA A 63 4.43 7.75 10.24
CA ALA A 63 3.91 8.41 11.42
C ALA A 63 4.65 7.86 12.66
N PRO A 64 5.77 8.45 13.07
CA PRO A 64 6.40 8.07 14.33
C PRO A 64 5.43 8.32 15.49
N SER A 65 5.42 7.41 16.45
CA SER A 65 4.71 7.63 17.71
C SER A 65 5.58 8.47 18.65
N ASP A 66 4.98 9.49 19.25
CA ASP A 66 5.57 10.18 20.40
C ASP A 66 5.12 9.47 21.68
N LEU A 67 6.07 9.19 22.59
CA LEU A 67 5.78 8.64 23.90
C LEU A 67 5.73 9.78 24.92
N PHE A 68 4.56 9.99 25.51
CA PHE A 68 4.39 10.96 26.59
C PHE A 68 4.26 10.24 27.93
N LEU A 69 5.09 10.63 28.90
CA LEU A 69 4.92 10.24 30.29
C LEU A 69 4.15 11.35 31.02
N ILE A 70 3.00 11.02 31.59
CA ILE A 70 2.28 11.93 32.49
C ILE A 70 2.62 11.51 33.92
N ASP A 71 3.40 12.34 34.61
CA ASP A 71 3.65 12.18 36.03
C ASP A 71 2.62 12.99 36.82
N HIS A 72 1.81 12.28 37.62
CA HIS A 72 0.94 12.92 38.60
C HIS A 72 1.73 13.03 39.91
N ALA A 73 2.36 14.17 40.14
CA ALA A 73 2.89 14.50 41.44
C ALA A 73 1.72 14.52 42.46
N GLY A 74 1.62 13.44 43.25
CA GLY A 74 0.68 13.34 44.35
C GLY A 74 0.89 14.50 45.32
N ARG A 75 -0.20 15.22 45.59
CA ARG A 75 -0.32 16.10 46.76
C ARG A 75 -0.97 15.32 47.89
#